data_AF-L8H9Q9-F1
#
_entry.id   AF-L8H9Q9-F1
#
_cell.length_a   1.000
_cell.length_b   1.000
_cell.length_c   1.000
_cell.angle_alpha   90.00
_cell.angle_beta   90.00
_cell.angle_gamma   90.00
#
_symmetry.space_group_name_H-M   'P 1'
#
loop_
_entity.id
_entity.type
_entity.pdbx_description
1 polymer ?
#
loop_
_entity_poly.entity_id
_entity_poly.type
_entity_poly.pdbx_seq_one_letter_code
_entity_poly.pdbx_strand_id
1 'polypeptide(L)'
;MSKVLAVVKDIPDEAYHKDMGLFFHSLHATLNHILLADRLWYGRFVGQQISITGLDQQLVADRHQLSDALLQQATAWVELVSALSDQELQGEFTYRDTKGHELTRLRGEVLDHVFNHGTHHRGQLSAAMTQLGFG
;
A
#
# COMPACT_ATOMS: atom_id res chain seq x y z
N MET A 1 3.16 -0.11 -9.80
CA MET A 1 3.83 -0.99 -8.81
C MET A 1 4.96 -1.81 -9.44
N SER A 2 4.74 -2.45 -10.60
CA SER A 2 5.71 -3.34 -11.27
C SER A 2 7.13 -2.78 -11.46
N LYS A 3 7.30 -1.50 -11.85
CA LYS A 3 8.63 -0.90 -12.04
C LYS A 3 9.45 -0.80 -10.73
N VAL A 4 8.83 -0.35 -9.64
CA VAL A 4 9.50 -0.26 -8.33
C VAL A 4 9.92 -1.65 -7.86
N LEU A 5 9.03 -2.64 -7.98
CA LEU A 5 9.33 -4.01 -7.58
C LEU A 5 10.39 -4.69 -8.45
N ALA A 6 10.51 -4.30 -9.73
CA ALA A 6 11.59 -4.78 -10.59
C ALA A 6 12.94 -4.30 -10.08
N VAL A 7 13.08 -3.00 -9.78
CA VAL A 7 14.33 -2.42 -9.28
C VAL A 7 14.71 -2.98 -7.90
N VAL A 8 13.73 -3.14 -7.01
CA VAL A 8 13.96 -3.66 -5.64
C VAL A 8 14.59 -5.06 -5.62
N LYS A 9 14.40 -5.88 -6.65
CA LYS A 9 15.02 -7.22 -6.71
C LYS A 9 16.54 -7.17 -6.81
N ASP A 10 17.08 -6.12 -7.42
CA ASP A 10 18.52 -6.00 -7.70
C ASP A 10 19.28 -5.23 -6.61
N ILE A 11 18.58 -4.64 -5.63
CA ILE A 11 19.18 -3.90 -4.53
C ILE A 11 19.84 -4.88 -3.54
N PRO A 12 21.12 -4.71 -3.17
CA PRO A 12 21.76 -5.52 -2.13
C PRO A 12 20.95 -5.55 -0.82
N ASP A 13 20.94 -6.68 -0.12
CA ASP A 13 20.08 -6.85 1.05
C ASP A 13 20.33 -5.82 2.16
N GLU A 14 21.60 -5.53 2.43
CA GLU A 14 22.00 -4.47 3.34
C GLU A 14 21.37 -3.12 2.97
N ALA A 15 21.44 -2.72 1.70
CA ALA A 15 20.89 -1.45 1.23
C ALA A 15 19.35 -1.41 1.25
N TYR A 16 18.69 -2.55 1.07
CA TYR A 16 17.24 -2.67 1.11
C TYR A 16 16.66 -2.47 2.52
N HIS A 17 17.39 -2.94 3.54
CA HIS A 17 17.02 -2.83 4.94
C HIS A 17 17.62 -1.59 5.65
N LYS A 18 18.58 -0.91 5.02
CA LYS A 18 19.23 0.29 5.56
C LYS A 18 18.22 1.41 5.83
N ASP A 19 18.44 2.14 6.93
CA ASP A 19 17.73 3.40 7.20
C ASP A 19 18.19 4.48 6.20
N MET A 20 17.21 5.02 5.48
CA MET A 20 17.35 6.03 4.43
C MET A 20 16.69 7.36 4.82
N GLY A 21 16.31 7.54 6.09
CA GLY A 21 15.59 8.72 6.58
C GLY A 21 14.15 8.82 6.05
N LEU A 22 13.59 7.72 5.57
CA LEU A 22 12.17 7.61 5.22
C LEU A 22 11.31 7.60 6.50
N PHE A 23 10.02 7.90 6.39
CA PHE A 23 9.12 7.83 7.53
C PHE A 23 9.10 6.43 8.19
N PHE A 24 9.18 5.38 7.38
CA PHE A 24 9.31 3.99 7.83
C PHE A 24 10.77 3.50 7.82
N HIS A 25 11.74 4.41 7.86
CA HIS A 25 13.19 4.15 7.86
C HIS A 25 13.76 3.56 6.57
N SER A 26 13.31 2.37 6.14
CA SER A 26 13.91 1.63 5.02
C SER A 26 12.96 1.39 3.85
N LEU A 27 13.52 0.91 2.71
CA LEU A 27 12.72 0.47 1.57
C LEU A 27 11.81 -0.70 1.96
N HIS A 28 12.34 -1.68 2.71
CA HIS A 28 11.57 -2.84 3.15
C HIS A 28 10.37 -2.47 4.03
N ALA A 29 10.59 -1.63 5.04
CA ALA A 29 9.55 -1.22 5.96
C ALA A 29 8.51 -0.32 5.25
N THR A 30 8.95 0.54 4.33
CA THR A 30 8.02 1.34 3.50
C THR A 30 7.15 0.47 2.60
N LEU A 31 7.70 -0.57 1.97
CA LEU A 31 6.93 -1.52 1.16
C LEU A 31 5.94 -2.33 2.00
N ASN A 32 6.33 -2.75 3.21
CA ASN A 32 5.42 -3.39 4.17
C ASN A 32 4.27 -2.46 4.56
N HIS A 33 4.56 -1.18 4.81
CA HIS A 33 3.53 -0.19 5.10
C HIS A 33 2.53 -0.04 3.94
N ILE A 34 3.02 0.02 2.69
CA ILE A 34 2.14 0.08 1.51
C ILE A 34 1.21 -1.14 1.47
N LEU A 35 1.74 -2.36 1.66
CA LEU A 35 0.92 -3.57 1.68
C LEU A 35 -0.12 -3.53 2.82
N LEU A 36 0.29 -3.07 4.00
CA LEU A 36 -0.57 -2.95 5.17
C LEU A 36 -1.71 -1.96 4.92
N ALA A 37 -1.40 -0.77 4.41
CA ALA A 37 -2.39 0.25 4.08
C ALA A 37 -3.37 -0.26 3.00
N ASP A 38 -2.86 -0.90 1.95
CA ASP A 38 -3.68 -1.46 0.87
C ASP A 38 -4.63 -2.54 1.41
N ARG A 39 -4.14 -3.47 2.24
CA ARG A 39 -4.99 -4.52 2.83
C ARG A 39 -6.03 -3.98 3.81
N LEU A 40 -5.69 -2.98 4.61
CA LEU A 40 -6.65 -2.31 5.50
C LEU A 40 -7.79 -1.68 4.72
N TRP A 41 -7.46 -0.91 3.68
CA TRP A 41 -8.47 -0.28 2.86
C TRP A 41 -9.28 -1.29 2.07
N TYR A 42 -8.63 -2.24 1.40
CA TYR A 42 -9.32 -3.28 0.65
C TYR A 42 -10.28 -4.06 1.53
N GLY A 43 -9.83 -4.44 2.73
CA GLY A 43 -10.66 -5.12 3.74
C GLY A 43 -11.92 -4.34 4.12
N ARG A 44 -11.88 -3.00 4.15
CA ARG A 44 -13.08 -2.17 4.37
C ARG A 44 -14.06 -2.27 3.19
N PHE A 45 -13.55 -2.32 1.96
CA PHE A 45 -14.40 -2.42 0.76
C PHE A 45 -15.07 -3.79 0.61
N VAL A 46 -14.37 -4.87 0.97
CA VAL A 46 -14.90 -6.24 0.87
C VAL A 46 -15.52 -6.78 2.17
N GLY A 47 -15.60 -5.95 3.22
CA GLY A 47 -16.15 -6.35 4.52
C GLY A 47 -15.27 -7.32 5.31
N GLN A 48 -13.99 -7.47 4.95
CA GLN A 48 -13.01 -8.35 5.61
C GLN A 48 -11.95 -7.50 6.32
N GLN A 49 -12.30 -6.94 7.48
CA GLN A 49 -11.38 -6.11 8.25
C GLN A 49 -10.19 -6.94 8.75
N ILE A 50 -8.98 -6.38 8.62
CA ILE A 50 -7.78 -6.97 9.20
C ILE A 50 -7.41 -6.23 10.49
N SER A 51 -6.89 -6.98 11.46
CA SER A 51 -6.34 -6.41 12.69
C SER A 51 -4.86 -6.12 12.51
N ILE A 52 -4.42 -4.95 12.97
CA ILE A 52 -3.01 -4.54 12.97
C ILE A 52 -2.59 -4.14 14.38
N THR A 53 -1.30 -4.28 14.68
CA THR A 53 -0.71 -3.80 15.94
C THR A 53 -0.14 -2.39 15.82
N GLY A 54 0.07 -1.90 14.60
CA GLY A 54 0.63 -0.58 14.29
C GLY A 54 0.71 -0.36 12.78
N LEU A 55 0.92 0.89 12.35
CA LEU A 55 1.11 1.22 10.92
C LEU A 55 2.49 0.84 10.39
N ASP A 56 3.43 0.58 11.31
CA ASP A 56 4.79 0.10 11.11
C ASP A 56 4.91 -1.43 11.23
N GLN A 57 3.79 -2.14 11.45
CA GLN A 57 3.78 -3.60 11.54
C GLN A 57 4.30 -4.21 10.23
N GLN A 58 5.34 -5.04 10.35
CA GLN A 58 5.84 -5.86 9.25
C GLN A 58 4.90 -7.04 9.02
N LEU A 59 4.23 -7.06 7.87
CA LEU A 59 3.34 -8.15 7.46
C LEU A 59 4.10 -9.31 6.81
N VAL A 60 5.15 -8.99 6.05
CA VAL A 60 5.94 -9.96 5.28
C VAL A 60 7.42 -9.63 5.41
N ALA A 61 8.19 -10.56 5.96
CA ALA A 61 9.63 -10.39 6.19
C ALA A 61 10.45 -10.62 4.92
N ASP A 62 10.07 -11.60 4.10
CA ASP A 62 10.79 -11.93 2.88
C ASP A 62 10.46 -10.95 1.75
N ARG A 63 11.50 -10.45 1.08
CA ARG A 63 11.38 -9.48 -0.03
C ARG A 63 10.55 -10.01 -1.20
N HIS A 64 10.74 -11.27 -1.58
CA HIS A 64 10.09 -11.84 -2.75
C HIS A 64 8.61 -12.07 -2.44
N GLN A 65 8.29 -12.64 -1.28
CA GLN A 65 6.93 -12.79 -0.80
C GLN A 65 6.22 -11.45 -0.64
N LEU A 66 6.92 -10.41 -0.17
CA LEU A 66 6.36 -9.06 -0.07
C LEU A 66 6.03 -8.49 -1.46
N SER A 67 6.93 -8.68 -2.42
CA SER A 67 6.71 -8.27 -3.81
C SER A 67 5.51 -8.98 -4.42
N ASP A 68 5.39 -10.29 -4.21
CA ASP A 68 4.26 -11.09 -4.69
C ASP A 68 2.96 -10.65 -4.02
N ALA A 69 2.96 -10.42 -2.71
CA ALA A 69 1.80 -9.92 -1.98
C ALA A 69 1.34 -8.54 -2.46
N LEU A 70 2.26 -7.63 -2.76
CA LEU A 70 1.96 -6.31 -3.34
C LEU A 70 1.34 -6.43 -4.74
N LEU A 71 1.84 -7.35 -5.58
CA LEU A 71 1.28 -7.59 -6.91
C LEU A 71 -0.13 -8.21 -6.82
N GLN A 72 -0.31 -9.21 -5.96
CA GLN A 72 -1.61 -9.82 -5.71
C GLN A 72 -2.63 -8.79 -5.20
N GLN A 73 -2.23 -7.94 -4.26
CA GLN A 73 -3.09 -6.88 -3.74
C GLN A 73 -3.46 -5.84 -4.80
N ALA A 74 -2.51 -5.49 -5.68
CA ALA A 74 -2.80 -4.59 -6.80
C ALA A 74 -3.79 -5.22 -7.80
N THR A 75 -3.66 -6.52 -8.11
CA THR A 75 -4.62 -7.24 -8.95
C THR A 75 -6.01 -7.25 -8.30
N ALA A 76 -6.11 -7.54 -7.01
CA ALA A 76 -7.38 -7.54 -6.28
C ALA A 76 -8.08 -6.18 -6.32
N TRP A 77 -7.32 -5.07 -6.23
CA TRP A 77 -7.86 -3.72 -6.40
C TRP A 77 -8.39 -3.48 -7.81
N VAL A 78 -7.66 -3.90 -8.85
CA VAL A 78 -8.09 -3.76 -10.25
C VAL A 78 -9.39 -4.51 -10.47
N GLU A 79 -9.49 -5.75 -10.00
CA GLU A 79 -10.71 -6.56 -10.10
C GLU A 79 -11.89 -5.89 -9.39
N LEU A 80 -11.68 -5.41 -8.16
CA LEU A 80 -12.72 -4.72 -7.39
C LEU A 80 -13.21 -3.46 -8.09
N VAL A 81 -12.30 -2.57 -8.49
CA VAL A 81 -12.67 -1.30 -9.11
C VAL A 81 -13.32 -1.51 -10.47
N SER A 82 -12.85 -2.50 -11.24
CA SER A 82 -13.41 -2.81 -12.57
C SER A 82 -14.83 -3.40 -12.49
N ALA A 83 -15.24 -3.91 -11.33
CA ALA A 83 -16.59 -4.41 -11.08
C ALA A 83 -17.56 -3.31 -10.61
N LEU A 84 -17.07 -2.11 -10.24
CA LEU A 84 -17.92 -1.01 -9.78
C LEU A 84 -18.52 -0.24 -10.96
N SER A 85 -19.82 0.03 -10.88
CA SER A 85 -20.53 0.96 -11.75
C SER A 85 -20.29 2.42 -11.32
N ASP A 86 -20.55 3.36 -12.24
CA ASP A 86 -20.49 4.81 -11.95
C ASP A 86 -21.43 5.20 -10.78
N GLN A 87 -22.60 4.56 -10.70
CA GLN A 87 -23.54 4.78 -9.61
C GLN A 87 -22.96 4.30 -8.27
N GLU A 88 -22.27 3.17 -8.24
CA GLU A 88 -21.61 2.69 -7.03
C GLU A 88 -20.44 3.60 -6.66
N LEU A 89 -19.66 4.12 -7.62
CA LEU A 89 -18.58 5.06 -7.33
C LEU A 89 -19.09 6.36 -6.68
N GLN A 90 -20.28 6.82 -7.07
CA GLN A 90 -20.96 7.99 -6.48
C GLN A 90 -21.76 7.66 -5.22
N GLY A 91 -21.85 6.39 -4.84
CA GLY A 91 -22.56 5.95 -3.65
C GLY A 91 -21.80 6.26 -2.36
N GLU A 92 -22.53 6.34 -1.25
CA GLU A 92 -21.95 6.43 0.08
C GLU A 92 -21.23 5.13 0.45
N PHE A 93 -20.13 5.28 1.19
CA PHE A 93 -19.32 4.23 1.74
C PHE A 93 -19.05 4.51 3.21
N THR A 94 -19.63 3.68 4.07
CA THR A 94 -19.44 3.73 5.52
C THR A 94 -18.38 2.73 5.96
N TYR A 95 -17.38 3.18 6.69
CA TYR A 95 -16.29 2.35 7.20
C TYR A 95 -15.85 2.82 8.59
N ARG A 96 -15.04 1.99 9.27
CA ARG A 96 -14.39 2.34 10.54
C ARG A 96 -12.92 2.69 10.33
N ASP A 97 -12.49 3.82 10.88
CA ASP A 97 -11.08 4.18 10.91
C ASP A 97 -10.30 3.27 11.88
N THR A 98 -8.96 3.45 11.92
CA THR A 98 -8.09 2.68 12.82
C THR A 98 -8.29 3.00 14.31
N LYS A 99 -9.06 4.05 14.64
CA LYS A 99 -9.46 4.42 16.01
C LYS A 99 -10.86 3.90 16.35
N GLY A 100 -11.52 3.21 15.42
CA GLY A 100 -12.86 2.63 15.59
C GLY A 100 -14.02 3.59 15.32
N HIS A 101 -13.75 4.83 14.89
CA HIS A 101 -14.80 5.78 14.54
C HIS A 101 -15.44 5.41 13.21
N GLU A 102 -16.76 5.52 13.15
CA GLU A 102 -17.52 5.33 11.93
C GLU A 102 -17.53 6.60 11.10
N LEU A 103 -17.23 6.47 9.81
CA LEU A 103 -17.19 7.57 8.85
C LEU A 103 -17.95 7.17 7.59
N THR A 104 -18.70 8.10 7.03
CA THR A 104 -19.36 7.96 5.73
C THR A 104 -18.80 8.99 4.76
N ARG A 105 -18.38 8.53 3.57
CA ARG A 105 -17.83 9.36 2.48
C ARG A 105 -18.33 8.83 1.14
N LEU A 106 -18.14 9.57 0.06
CA LEU A 106 -18.38 9.00 -1.27
C LEU A 106 -17.31 7.93 -1.56
N ARG A 107 -17.73 6.81 -2.15
CA ARG A 107 -16.84 5.69 -2.46
C ARG A 107 -15.67 6.13 -3.35
N GLY A 108 -15.94 6.93 -4.37
CA GLY A 108 -14.93 7.50 -5.26
C GLY A 108 -13.87 8.33 -4.53
N GLU A 109 -14.27 9.21 -3.60
CA GLU A 109 -13.33 10.02 -2.81
C GLU A 109 -12.39 9.17 -1.96
N VAL A 110 -12.92 8.07 -1.41
CA VAL A 110 -12.11 7.13 -0.64
C VAL A 110 -11.12 6.39 -1.54
N LEU A 111 -11.54 5.95 -2.73
CA LEU A 111 -10.64 5.34 -3.71
C LEU A 111 -9.53 6.31 -4.15
N ASP A 112 -9.87 7.57 -4.41
CA ASP A 112 -8.89 8.62 -4.74
C ASP A 112 -7.85 8.77 -3.62
N HIS A 113 -8.30 8.83 -2.37
CA HIS A 113 -7.41 8.88 -1.21
C HIS A 113 -6.46 7.66 -1.16
N VAL A 114 -7.00 6.45 -1.32
CA VAL A 114 -6.22 5.20 -1.29
C VAL A 114 -5.14 5.19 -2.37
N PHE A 115 -5.50 5.51 -3.61
CA PHE A 115 -4.55 5.47 -4.72
C PHE A 115 -3.54 6.62 -4.69
N ASN A 116 -3.93 7.78 -4.18
CA ASN A 116 -3.01 8.89 -3.97
C ASN A 116 -2.00 8.59 -2.84
N HIS A 117 -2.44 7.96 -1.74
CA HIS A 117 -1.56 7.50 -0.66
C HIS A 117 -0.48 6.54 -1.19
N GLY A 118 -0.88 5.52 -1.97
CA GLY A 118 0.07 4.62 -2.61
C GLY A 118 1.04 5.33 -3.57
N THR A 119 0.60 6.39 -4.23
CA THR A 119 1.44 7.19 -5.13
C THR A 119 2.49 8.00 -4.37
N HIS A 120 2.11 8.63 -3.25
CA HIS A 120 3.02 9.37 -2.38
C HIS A 120 4.20 8.51 -1.91
N HIS A 121 3.93 7.33 -1.35
CA HIS A 121 4.99 6.44 -0.86
C HIS A 121 5.86 5.85 -1.98
N ARG A 122 5.29 5.58 -3.17
CA ARG A 122 6.11 5.18 -4.33
C ARG A 122 7.06 6.29 -4.78
N GLY A 123 6.67 7.55 -4.65
CA GLY A 123 7.56 8.69 -4.89
C GLY A 123 8.75 8.72 -3.92
N GLN A 124 8.50 8.48 -2.63
CA GLN A 124 9.55 8.36 -1.61
C GLN A 124 10.51 7.20 -1.90
N LEU A 125 9.96 6.02 -2.23
CA LEU A 125 10.77 4.86 -2.63
C LEU A 125 11.63 5.15 -3.85
N SER A 126 11.08 5.80 -4.88
CA SER A 126 11.83 6.17 -6.08
C SER A 126 13.01 7.08 -5.74
N ALA A 127 12.79 8.10 -4.91
CA ALA A 127 13.85 9.01 -4.48
C ALA A 127 14.95 8.30 -3.67
N ALA A 128 14.56 7.43 -2.73
CA ALA A 128 15.51 6.65 -1.94
C ALA A 128 16.33 5.66 -2.79
N MET A 129 15.71 4.99 -3.78
CA MET A 129 16.42 4.12 -4.72
C MET A 129 17.44 4.91 -5.56
N THR A 130 17.08 6.10 -6.04
CA THR A 130 18.02 6.96 -6.78
C THR A 130 19.22 7.36 -5.92
N GLN A 131 19.03 7.66 -4.63
CA GLN A 131 20.15 7.92 -3.71
C GLN A 131 21.09 6.72 -3.53
N LEU A 132 20.55 5.51 -3.62
CA LEU A 132 21.32 4.26 -3.57
C LEU A 132 22.00 3.93 -4.91
N GLY A 133 21.77 4.73 -5.97
CA GLY A 133 22.33 4.49 -7.31
C GLY A 133 21.49 3.57 -8.19
N PHE A 134 20.22 3.33 -7.83
CA PHE A 134 19.28 2.50 -8.59
C PHE A 134 18.16 3.38 -9.18
N GLY A 135 17.86 3.25 -10.48
CA GLY A 135 16.86 4.07 -11.18
C GLY A 135 16.51 3.56 -12.56
#